data_AF-A0ABD4SXL9-F1
#
_entry.id   AF-A0ABD4SXL9-F1
#
_cell.length_a   1.000
_cell.length_b   1.000
_cell.length_c   1.000
_cell.angle_alpha   90.00
_cell.angle_beta   90.00
_cell.angle_gamma   90.00
#
_symmetry.space_group_name_H-M   'P 1'
#
loop_
_entity.id
_entity.type
_entity.pdbx_description
1 polymer ?
#
loop_
_entity_poly.entity_id
_entity_poly.type
_entity_poly.pdbx_seq_one_letter_code
_entity_poly.pdbx_strand_id
1 'polypeptide(L)'
;MLKNLSWYILAAWIIFVLVQLFIFFIYRVNLKIKYSKLKISIKLDLETIKQGFINKYQQKFIILLIKDFFLKPIWISEKIIKIPNFYLENHIYGVVNLLYFYNFYLLKSKKSLQIDIFIFSSFLISFHLGFLFSFLSYLIVSLCFLILTVFVVFLDFFLNQKIYSQSYKQSKQILLTKLEKDEFKVANSYFKYKKLAFLKKYFLFYPFLLQNFINKFNALGK
;
A
#
# COMPACT_ATOMS: atom_id res chain seq x y z
N MET A 1 -25.84 2.43 32.05
CA MET A 1 -25.85 1.83 30.70
C MET A 1 -24.79 2.44 29.76
N LEU A 2 -24.61 3.77 29.73
CA LEU A 2 -23.62 4.46 28.87
C LEU A 2 -22.14 4.13 29.16
N LYS A 3 -21.74 3.86 30.42
CA LYS A 3 -20.36 3.48 30.76
C LYS A 3 -19.89 2.16 30.14
N ASN A 4 -20.80 1.21 29.87
CA ASN A 4 -20.41 -0.06 29.24
C ASN A 4 -20.23 0.10 27.73
N LEU A 5 -20.95 1.04 27.12
CA LEU A 5 -20.89 1.32 25.69
C LEU A 5 -19.50 1.80 25.24
N SER A 6 -18.86 2.69 26.01
CA SER A 6 -17.50 3.17 25.70
C SER A 6 -16.46 2.05 25.74
N TRP A 7 -16.59 1.07 26.64
CA TRP A 7 -15.72 -0.10 26.67
C TRP A 7 -15.89 -0.99 25.45
N TYR A 8 -17.11 -1.20 24.96
CA TYR A 8 -17.35 -1.95 23.73
C TYR A 8 -16.77 -1.25 22.51
N ILE A 9 -16.88 0.09 22.44
CA ILE A 9 -16.30 0.90 21.36
C ILE A 9 -14.77 0.82 21.36
N LEU A 10 -14.17 0.95 22.54
CA LEU A 10 -12.73 0.79 22.72
C LEU A 10 -12.27 -0.61 22.32
N ALA A 11 -12.99 -1.66 22.76
CA ALA A 11 -12.70 -3.03 22.39
C ALA A 11 -12.79 -3.24 20.87
N ALA A 12 -13.82 -2.70 20.21
CA ALA A 12 -13.96 -2.76 18.76
C ALA A 12 -12.80 -2.07 18.03
N TRP A 13 -12.34 -0.91 18.53
CA TRP A 13 -11.18 -0.21 17.99
C TRP A 13 -9.89 -1.03 18.17
N ILE A 14 -9.67 -1.60 19.36
CA ILE A 14 -8.51 -2.46 19.64
C ILE A 14 -8.52 -3.68 18.71
N ILE A 15 -9.66 -4.36 18.56
CA ILE A 15 -9.80 -5.49 17.64
C ILE A 15 -9.45 -5.07 16.21
N PHE A 16 -9.93 -3.91 15.76
CA PHE A 16 -9.61 -3.40 14.43
C PHE A 16 -8.10 -3.16 14.25
N VAL A 17 -7.42 -2.58 15.23
CA VAL A 17 -5.96 -2.39 15.22
C VAL A 17 -5.22 -3.73 15.20
N LEU A 18 -5.67 -4.71 16.00
CA LEU A 18 -5.10 -6.05 16.03
C LEU A 18 -5.24 -6.78 14.68
N VAL A 19 -6.39 -6.65 14.03
CA VAL A 19 -6.61 -7.19 12.68
C VAL A 19 -5.65 -6.55 11.67
N GLN A 20 -5.42 -5.23 11.75
CA GLN A 20 -4.43 -4.56 10.90
C GLN A 20 -3.00 -5.10 11.12
N LEU A 21 -2.60 -5.28 12.38
CA LEU A 21 -1.29 -5.85 12.74
C LEU A 21 -1.14 -7.29 12.24
N PHE A 22 -2.18 -8.10 12.37
CA PHE A 22 -2.21 -9.47 11.85
C PHE A 22 -2.05 -9.50 10.32
N ILE A 23 -2.82 -8.69 9.59
CA ILE A 23 -2.72 -8.56 8.13
C ILE A 23 -1.31 -8.08 7.74
N PHE A 24 -0.76 -7.09 8.44
CA PHE A 24 0.61 -6.64 8.21
C PHE A 24 1.63 -7.77 8.38
N PHE A 25 1.53 -8.53 9.47
CA PHE A 25 2.47 -9.61 9.74
C PHE A 25 2.41 -10.70 8.67
N ILE A 26 1.20 -11.14 8.29
CA ILE A 26 1.03 -12.17 7.27
C ILE A 26 1.46 -11.67 5.89
N TYR A 27 0.87 -10.59 5.40
CA TYR A 27 1.02 -10.18 4.01
C TYR A 27 2.29 -9.38 3.73
N ARG A 28 2.92 -8.83 4.77
CA ARG A 28 4.19 -8.11 4.63
C ARG A 28 5.36 -8.92 5.14
N VAL A 29 5.37 -9.23 6.45
CA VAL A 29 6.55 -9.80 7.11
C VAL A 29 6.77 -11.25 6.66
N ASN A 30 5.77 -12.11 6.81
CA ASN A 30 5.91 -13.53 6.48
C ASN A 30 6.14 -13.74 4.97
N LEU A 31 5.35 -13.08 4.12
CA LEU A 31 5.59 -13.15 2.66
C LEU A 31 6.96 -12.59 2.27
N LYS A 32 7.47 -11.54 2.93
CA LYS A 32 8.84 -11.06 2.70
C LYS A 32 9.84 -12.16 3.05
N ILE A 33 9.80 -12.69 4.27
CA ILE A 33 10.73 -13.73 4.74
C ILE A 33 10.72 -14.94 3.78
N LYS A 34 9.54 -15.39 3.35
CA LYS A 34 9.40 -16.54 2.47
C LYS A 34 9.99 -16.28 1.07
N TYR A 35 9.61 -15.16 0.44
CA TYR A 35 9.94 -14.90 -0.97
C TYR A 35 11.21 -14.08 -1.18
N SER A 36 11.84 -13.57 -0.12
CA SER A 36 13.17 -12.93 -0.19
C SER A 36 14.32 -13.93 -0.22
N LYS A 37 14.10 -15.19 0.19
CA LYS A 37 15.12 -16.25 0.13
C LYS A 37 15.32 -16.81 -1.28
N LEU A 38 14.39 -16.55 -2.18
CA LEU A 38 14.33 -17.15 -3.52
C LEU A 38 14.85 -16.13 -4.53
N LYS A 39 16.03 -16.41 -5.09
CA LYS A 39 16.61 -15.61 -6.18
C LYS A 39 15.73 -15.70 -7.43
N ILE A 40 15.85 -14.70 -8.28
CA ILE A 40 15.13 -14.62 -9.55
C ILE A 40 16.08 -14.09 -10.62
N SER A 41 16.02 -14.68 -11.81
CA SER A 41 16.88 -14.33 -12.95
C SER A 41 16.69 -12.89 -13.45
N ILE A 42 15.46 -12.36 -13.39
CA ILE A 42 15.17 -11.03 -13.89
C ILE A 42 15.48 -9.95 -12.84
N LYS A 43 16.10 -8.86 -13.30
CA LYS A 43 16.23 -7.62 -12.51
C LYS A 43 15.59 -6.48 -13.27
N LEU A 44 14.76 -5.70 -12.58
CA LEU A 44 14.24 -4.46 -13.15
C LEU A 44 15.24 -3.35 -12.89
N ASP A 45 15.70 -2.73 -13.97
CA ASP A 45 16.63 -1.61 -13.89
C ASP A 45 15.89 -0.33 -13.48
N LEU A 46 16.52 0.43 -12.57
CA LEU A 46 16.00 1.70 -12.09
C LEU A 46 15.93 2.74 -13.22
N GLU A 47 16.88 2.73 -14.16
CA GLU A 47 16.86 3.67 -15.27
C GLU A 47 15.66 3.39 -16.19
N THR A 48 15.29 2.12 -16.41
CA THR A 48 14.04 1.76 -17.12
C THR A 48 12.80 2.36 -16.44
N ILE A 49 12.72 2.25 -15.11
CA ILE A 49 11.61 2.82 -14.33
C ILE A 49 11.57 4.34 -14.50
N LYS A 50 12.72 4.98 -14.32
CA LYS A 50 12.87 6.43 -14.43
C LYS A 50 12.46 6.94 -15.81
N GLN A 51 12.97 6.31 -16.88
CA GLN A 51 12.65 6.69 -18.25
C GLN A 51 11.15 6.52 -18.56
N GLY A 52 10.52 5.45 -18.07
CA GLY A 52 9.07 5.29 -18.20
C GLY A 52 8.28 6.46 -17.62
N PHE A 53 8.68 6.95 -16.44
CA PHE A 53 8.02 8.11 -15.80
C PHE A 53 8.36 9.44 -16.47
N ILE A 54 9.60 9.62 -16.94
CA ILE A 54 10.03 10.81 -17.69
C ILE A 54 9.19 10.92 -18.96
N ASN A 55 9.08 9.84 -19.73
CA ASN A 55 8.32 9.82 -20.97
C ASN A 55 6.84 10.12 -20.74
N LYS A 56 6.25 9.55 -19.69
CA LYS A 56 4.84 9.73 -19.37
C LYS A 56 4.48 11.14 -18.93
N TYR A 57 5.29 11.74 -18.06
CA TYR A 57 4.96 13.04 -17.46
C TYR A 57 5.70 14.22 -18.10
N GLN A 58 6.58 13.94 -19.07
CA GLN A 58 7.45 14.91 -19.76
C GLN A 58 8.27 15.76 -18.79
N GLN A 59 8.79 15.15 -17.72
CA GLN A 59 9.51 15.82 -16.65
C GLN A 59 10.67 14.94 -16.19
N LYS A 60 11.84 15.52 -15.88
CA LYS A 60 12.97 14.78 -15.31
C LYS A 60 12.67 14.39 -13.86
N PHE A 61 12.79 13.10 -13.53
CA PHE A 61 12.61 12.57 -12.17
C PHE A 61 13.92 12.11 -11.54
N ILE A 62 13.98 12.22 -10.21
CA ILE A 62 15.02 11.63 -9.36
C ILE A 62 14.41 10.43 -8.62
N ILE A 63 15.17 9.33 -8.54
CA ILE A 63 14.79 8.18 -7.71
C ILE A 63 15.39 8.39 -6.32
N LEU A 64 14.52 8.47 -5.31
CA LEU A 64 14.90 8.48 -3.91
C LEU A 64 14.70 7.09 -3.34
N LEU A 65 15.79 6.48 -2.88
CA LEU A 65 15.70 5.20 -2.21
C LEU A 65 15.38 5.39 -0.73
N ILE A 66 14.41 4.63 -0.23
CA ILE A 66 13.88 4.79 1.13
C ILE A 66 13.78 3.44 1.84
N LYS A 67 13.60 3.45 3.17
CA LYS A 67 13.32 2.21 3.92
C LYS A 67 11.98 1.62 3.52
N ASP A 68 10.94 2.45 3.52
CA ASP A 68 9.58 2.04 3.20
C ASP A 68 8.65 3.23 2.92
N PHE A 69 7.62 3.05 2.10
CA PHE A 69 6.56 4.06 1.90
C PHE A 69 5.19 3.51 2.28
N PHE A 70 4.38 4.35 2.91
CA PHE A 70 2.96 4.07 3.16
C PHE A 70 2.06 4.65 2.05
N LEU A 71 2.28 5.92 1.67
CA LEU A 71 1.51 6.63 0.64
C LEU A 71 2.41 7.50 -0.23
N LYS A 72 1.85 7.93 -1.36
CA LYS A 72 2.43 8.91 -2.29
C LYS A 72 3.88 8.56 -2.65
N PRO A 73 4.13 7.44 -3.34
CA PRO A 73 5.49 7.12 -3.77
C PRO A 73 5.97 7.96 -4.95
N ILE A 74 5.07 8.68 -5.63
CA ILE A 74 5.44 9.61 -6.71
C ILE A 74 5.04 11.02 -6.32
N TRP A 75 6.02 11.90 -6.27
CA TRP A 75 5.86 13.32 -5.97
C TRP A 75 6.13 14.09 -7.24
N ILE A 76 5.06 14.38 -7.99
CA ILE A 76 5.17 15.05 -9.30
C ILE A 76 5.73 16.48 -9.14
N SER A 77 5.31 17.21 -8.11
CA SER A 77 5.78 18.58 -7.85
C SER A 77 7.29 18.64 -7.56
N GLU A 78 7.78 17.70 -6.75
CA GLU A 78 9.20 17.59 -6.38
C GLU A 78 10.01 16.78 -7.40
N LYS A 79 9.34 16.17 -8.37
CA LYS A 79 9.94 15.27 -9.36
C LYS A 79 10.68 14.10 -8.73
N ILE A 80 10.13 13.52 -7.66
CA ILE A 80 10.74 12.41 -6.91
C ILE A 80 9.90 11.13 -7.06
N ILE A 81 10.58 10.01 -7.32
CA ILE A 81 10.04 8.66 -7.26
C ILE A 81 10.67 7.95 -6.07
N LYS A 82 9.88 7.56 -5.08
CA LYS A 82 10.33 6.88 -3.87
C LYS A 82 10.24 5.37 -4.04
N ILE A 83 11.37 4.68 -3.94
CA ILE A 83 11.45 3.21 -4.09
C ILE A 83 12.09 2.61 -2.82
N PRO A 84 11.45 1.62 -2.16
CA PRO A 84 12.04 0.91 -1.05
C PRO A 84 13.32 0.19 -1.48
N ASN A 85 14.41 0.36 -0.73
CA ASN A 85 15.71 -0.29 -0.99
C ASN A 85 15.56 -1.78 -1.27
N PHE A 86 14.75 -2.47 -0.47
CA PHE A 86 14.59 -3.92 -0.59
C PHE A 86 13.89 -4.37 -1.89
N TYR A 87 13.22 -3.47 -2.62
CA TYR A 87 12.67 -3.80 -3.95
C TYR A 87 13.77 -4.04 -4.99
N LEU A 88 14.98 -3.56 -4.74
CA LEU A 88 16.13 -3.68 -5.64
C LEU A 88 16.91 -4.99 -5.44
N GLU A 89 16.59 -5.75 -4.39
CA GLU A 89 17.20 -7.04 -4.13
C GLU A 89 16.73 -8.07 -5.17
N ASN A 90 17.68 -8.88 -5.66
CA ASN A 90 17.47 -9.89 -6.72
C ASN A 90 16.76 -11.14 -6.16
N HIS A 91 15.54 -10.94 -5.66
CA HIS A 91 14.69 -11.98 -5.10
C HIS A 91 13.22 -11.76 -5.51
N ILE A 92 12.42 -12.82 -5.48
CA ILE A 92 11.03 -12.80 -5.96
C ILE A 92 10.21 -11.69 -5.30
N TYR A 93 10.33 -11.52 -3.97
CA TYR A 93 9.56 -10.50 -3.24
C TYR A 93 9.80 -9.08 -3.80
N GLY A 94 11.06 -8.72 -3.99
CA GLY A 94 11.51 -7.38 -4.42
C GLY A 94 11.13 -7.10 -5.87
N VAL A 95 11.53 -7.99 -6.77
CA VAL A 95 11.32 -7.84 -8.22
C VAL A 95 9.84 -7.78 -8.56
N VAL A 96 9.02 -8.67 -7.98
CA VAL A 96 7.58 -8.68 -8.25
C VAL A 96 6.89 -7.43 -7.69
N ASN A 97 7.31 -6.93 -6.53
CA ASN A 97 6.81 -5.68 -6.00
C ASN A 97 7.21 -4.48 -6.87
N LEU A 98 8.45 -4.44 -7.34
CA LEU A 98 8.98 -3.37 -8.18
C LEU A 98 8.28 -3.32 -9.54
N LEU A 99 8.08 -4.49 -10.15
CA LEU A 99 7.36 -4.62 -11.42
C LEU A 99 5.89 -4.17 -11.26
N TYR A 100 5.22 -4.64 -10.21
CA TYR A 100 3.83 -4.24 -9.96
C TYR A 100 3.71 -2.75 -9.66
N PHE A 101 4.66 -2.19 -8.90
CA PHE A 101 4.77 -0.77 -8.63
C PHE A 101 4.89 0.02 -9.94
N TYR A 102 5.85 -0.36 -10.79
CA TYR A 102 6.11 0.30 -12.06
C TYR A 102 4.86 0.35 -12.94
N ASN A 103 4.24 -0.81 -13.20
CA ASN A 103 3.05 -0.88 -14.06
C ASN A 103 1.84 -0.15 -13.45
N PHE A 104 1.62 -0.28 -12.13
CA PHE A 104 0.50 0.39 -11.47
C PHE A 104 0.58 1.91 -11.58
N TYR A 105 1.74 2.49 -11.26
CA TYR A 105 1.89 3.94 -11.27
C TYR A 105 2.08 4.51 -12.69
N LEU A 106 2.61 3.73 -13.63
CA LEU A 106 2.62 4.10 -15.05
C LEU A 106 1.23 4.12 -15.70
N LEU A 107 0.21 3.53 -15.10
CA LEU A 107 -1.17 3.66 -15.58
C LEU A 107 -1.92 4.87 -14.99
N LYS A 108 -1.41 5.50 -13.91
CA LYS A 108 -2.10 6.61 -13.22
C LYS A 108 -1.81 8.01 -13.76
N SER A 109 -2.82 8.76 -14.15
CA SER A 109 -2.63 10.18 -14.49
C SER A 109 -2.25 11.03 -13.26
N LYS A 110 -1.75 12.27 -13.48
CA LYS A 110 -1.46 13.21 -12.39
C LYS A 110 -2.71 13.44 -11.51
N LYS A 111 -3.87 13.61 -12.17
CA LYS A 111 -5.19 13.75 -11.52
C LYS A 111 -5.56 12.51 -10.69
N SER A 112 -5.36 11.31 -11.22
CA SER A 112 -5.64 10.06 -10.49
C SER A 112 -4.79 9.93 -9.21
N LEU A 113 -3.51 10.32 -9.25
CA LEU A 113 -2.66 10.30 -8.06
C LEU A 113 -3.11 11.29 -6.98
N GLN A 114 -3.61 12.47 -7.37
CA GLN A 114 -4.19 13.44 -6.44
C GLN A 114 -5.50 12.91 -5.83
N ILE A 115 -6.36 12.30 -6.65
CA ILE A 115 -7.61 11.68 -6.21
C ILE A 115 -7.33 10.58 -5.18
N ASP A 116 -6.32 9.72 -5.38
CA ASP A 116 -5.97 8.67 -4.42
C ASP A 116 -5.64 9.23 -3.03
N ILE A 117 -4.90 10.35 -2.98
CA ILE A 117 -4.52 11.01 -1.74
C ILE A 117 -5.77 11.59 -1.07
N PHE A 118 -6.60 12.30 -1.83
CA PHE A 118 -7.84 12.87 -1.31
C PHE A 118 -8.76 11.80 -0.73
N ILE A 119 -9.01 10.72 -1.49
CA ILE A 119 -9.83 9.58 -1.06
C ILE A 119 -9.26 8.94 0.20
N PHE A 120 -7.95 8.72 0.25
CA PHE A 120 -7.34 8.11 1.43
C PHE A 120 -7.42 9.03 2.67
N SER A 121 -7.22 10.34 2.50
CA SER A 121 -7.40 11.32 3.58
C SER A 121 -8.85 11.36 4.08
N SER A 122 -9.82 11.36 3.16
CA SER A 122 -11.26 11.30 3.50
C SER A 122 -11.62 10.03 4.26
N PHE A 123 -11.04 8.88 3.87
CA PHE A 123 -11.16 7.63 4.63
C PHE A 123 -10.63 7.80 6.06
N LEU A 124 -9.41 8.34 6.22
CA LEU A 124 -8.83 8.51 7.55
C LEU A 124 -9.69 9.42 8.43
N ILE A 125 -10.12 10.56 7.90
CA ILE A 125 -10.93 11.54 8.65
C ILE A 125 -12.26 10.91 9.06
N SER A 126 -13.00 10.34 8.11
CA SER A 126 -14.31 9.73 8.39
C SER A 126 -14.19 8.56 9.37
N PHE A 127 -13.19 7.69 9.21
CA PHE A 127 -12.98 6.57 10.11
C PHE A 127 -12.72 7.04 11.55
N HIS A 128 -11.80 7.98 11.74
CA HIS A 128 -11.43 8.46 13.08
C HIS A 128 -12.55 9.29 13.72
N LEU A 129 -13.28 10.10 12.94
CA LEU A 129 -14.46 10.81 13.44
C LEU A 129 -15.57 9.83 13.84
N GLY A 130 -15.77 8.74 13.09
CA GLY A 130 -16.68 7.67 13.45
C GLY A 130 -16.39 7.12 14.85
N PHE A 131 -15.13 6.78 15.15
CA PHE A 131 -14.74 6.33 16.48
C PHE A 131 -14.85 7.42 17.54
N LEU A 132 -14.40 8.64 17.25
CA LEU A 132 -14.46 9.78 18.19
C LEU A 132 -15.91 10.06 18.65
N PHE A 133 -16.84 10.19 17.71
CA PHE A 133 -18.25 10.41 18.04
C PHE A 133 -18.87 9.23 18.77
N SER A 134 -18.41 8.02 18.49
CA SER A 134 -18.79 6.82 19.25
C SER A 134 -18.38 6.96 20.71
N PHE A 135 -17.12 7.33 21.00
CA PHE A 135 -16.62 7.55 22.36
C PHE A 135 -17.41 8.63 23.10
N LEU A 136 -17.81 9.69 22.40
CA LEU A 136 -18.65 10.77 22.94
C LEU A 136 -20.14 10.40 23.04
N SER A 137 -20.51 9.14 22.79
CA SER A 137 -21.89 8.62 22.82
C SER A 137 -22.84 9.21 21.76
N TYR A 138 -22.33 9.87 20.73
CA TYR A 138 -23.10 10.32 19.56
C TYR A 138 -23.21 9.20 18.51
N LEU A 139 -23.96 8.14 18.82
CA LEU A 139 -24.01 6.92 18.02
C LEU A 139 -24.52 7.11 16.58
N ILE A 140 -25.54 7.93 16.37
CA ILE A 140 -26.10 8.17 15.02
C ILE A 140 -25.06 8.88 14.14
N VAL A 141 -24.41 9.92 14.68
CA VAL A 141 -23.34 10.65 13.99
C VAL A 141 -22.16 9.73 13.69
N SER A 142 -21.76 8.91 14.66
CA SER A 142 -20.74 7.87 14.50
C SER A 142 -21.06 6.92 13.34
N LEU A 143 -22.30 6.41 13.29
CA LEU A 143 -22.75 5.50 12.24
C LEU A 143 -22.70 6.16 10.85
N CYS A 144 -23.11 7.42 10.72
CA CYS A 144 -23.00 8.17 9.46
C CYS A 144 -21.55 8.23 8.96
N PHE A 145 -20.59 8.49 9.86
CA PHE A 145 -19.16 8.52 9.51
C PHE A 145 -18.60 7.13 9.16
N LEU A 146 -19.05 6.06 9.83
CA LEU A 146 -18.66 4.69 9.50
C LEU A 146 -19.21 4.26 8.14
N ILE A 147 -20.48 4.60 7.82
CA ILE A 147 -21.07 4.37 6.50
C ILE A 147 -20.28 5.15 5.43
N LEU A 148 -19.95 6.42 5.70
CA LEU A 148 -19.12 7.23 4.80
C LEU A 148 -17.74 6.60 4.59
N THR A 149 -17.14 6.05 5.63
CA THR A 149 -15.85 5.34 5.53
C THR A 149 -15.93 4.18 4.54
N VAL A 150 -16.95 3.33 4.69
CA VAL A 150 -17.19 2.18 3.82
C VAL A 150 -17.44 2.65 2.38
N PHE A 151 -18.26 3.68 2.20
CA PHE A 151 -18.52 4.29 0.90
C PHE A 151 -17.24 4.79 0.22
N VAL A 152 -16.35 5.48 0.96
CA VAL A 152 -15.08 5.97 0.43
C VAL A 152 -14.16 4.82 -0.02
N VAL A 153 -14.13 3.70 0.71
CA VAL A 153 -13.38 2.50 0.30
C VAL A 153 -13.96 1.90 -0.99
N PHE A 154 -15.28 1.80 -1.11
CA PHE A 154 -15.93 1.34 -2.34
C PHE A 154 -15.66 2.27 -3.52
N LEU A 155 -15.77 3.58 -3.32
CA LEU A 155 -15.47 4.58 -4.34
C LEU A 155 -14.05 4.44 -4.87
N ASP A 156 -13.07 4.28 -3.97
CA ASP A 156 -11.68 4.02 -4.36
C ASP A 156 -11.54 2.76 -5.20
N PHE A 157 -12.22 1.68 -4.80
CA PHE A 157 -12.21 0.42 -5.52
C PHE A 157 -12.72 0.62 -6.95
N PHE A 158 -13.90 1.22 -7.11
CA PHE A 158 -14.48 1.47 -8.43
C PHE A 158 -13.58 2.34 -9.33
N LEU A 159 -12.99 3.40 -8.78
CA LEU A 159 -12.11 4.30 -9.53
C LEU A 159 -10.81 3.61 -9.97
N ASN A 160 -10.28 2.70 -9.15
CA ASN A 160 -8.98 2.10 -9.39
C ASN A 160 -9.01 0.65 -9.91
N GLN A 161 -10.15 -0.04 -9.90
CA GLN A 161 -10.25 -1.47 -10.25
C GLN A 161 -9.67 -1.78 -11.64
N LYS A 162 -9.96 -0.94 -12.64
CA LYS A 162 -9.41 -1.10 -14.00
C LYS A 162 -7.88 -1.02 -14.00
N ILE A 163 -7.32 -0.06 -13.27
CA ILE A 163 -5.87 0.15 -13.14
C ILE A 163 -5.21 -1.03 -12.42
N TYR A 164 -5.81 -1.50 -11.31
CA TYR A 164 -5.34 -2.69 -10.58
C TYR A 164 -5.32 -3.94 -11.48
N SER A 165 -6.41 -4.15 -12.23
CA SER A 165 -6.54 -5.30 -13.15
C SER A 165 -5.54 -5.24 -14.30
N GLN A 166 -5.37 -4.07 -14.92
CA GLN A 166 -4.40 -3.86 -16.01
C GLN A 166 -2.95 -4.03 -15.51
N SER A 167 -2.58 -3.42 -14.39
CA SER A 167 -1.27 -3.62 -13.76
C SER A 167 -1.00 -5.09 -13.46
N TYR A 168 -2.02 -5.80 -12.95
CA TYR A 168 -1.92 -7.23 -12.67
C TYR A 168 -1.63 -8.03 -13.95
N LYS A 169 -2.40 -7.79 -15.02
CA LYS A 169 -2.23 -8.46 -16.31
C LYS A 169 -0.86 -8.17 -16.94
N GLN A 170 -0.47 -6.90 -17.02
CA GLN A 170 0.81 -6.47 -17.61
C GLN A 170 2.00 -7.07 -16.85
N SER A 171 1.99 -7.01 -15.52
CA SER A 171 3.06 -7.58 -14.71
C SER A 171 3.12 -9.10 -14.85
N LYS A 172 1.98 -9.80 -14.86
CA LYS A 172 1.95 -11.26 -15.08
C LYS A 172 2.53 -11.64 -16.44
N GLN A 173 2.19 -10.88 -17.48
CA GLN A 173 2.71 -11.13 -18.83
C GLN A 173 4.23 -10.98 -18.89
N ILE A 174 4.78 -9.93 -18.26
CA ILE A 174 6.23 -9.72 -18.19
C ILE A 174 6.92 -10.85 -17.42
N LEU A 175 6.32 -11.33 -16.32
CA LEU A 175 6.86 -12.47 -15.57
C LEU A 175 6.83 -13.75 -16.41
N LEU A 176 5.75 -13.98 -17.16
CA LEU A 176 5.59 -15.16 -18.02
C LEU A 176 6.62 -15.19 -19.14
N THR A 177 6.90 -14.04 -19.77
CA THR A 177 7.80 -13.97 -20.92
C THR A 177 9.28 -13.99 -20.55
N LYS A 178 9.64 -13.57 -19.34
CA LYS A 178 11.05 -13.41 -18.93
C LYS A 178 11.56 -14.47 -17.97
N LEU A 179 10.70 -15.30 -17.38
CA LEU A 179 11.09 -16.32 -16.40
C LEU A 179 10.97 -17.72 -16.98
N GLU A 180 11.88 -18.58 -16.57
CA GLU A 180 11.76 -20.02 -16.77
C GLU A 180 10.54 -20.58 -16.03
N LYS A 181 10.05 -21.75 -16.45
CA LYS A 181 8.79 -22.34 -15.98
C LYS A 181 8.71 -22.48 -14.46
N ASP A 182 9.79 -22.92 -13.83
CA ASP A 182 9.83 -23.16 -12.38
C ASP A 182 9.95 -21.85 -11.59
N GLU A 183 10.80 -20.91 -12.04
CA GLU A 183 10.86 -19.57 -11.47
C GLU A 183 9.51 -18.85 -11.58
N PHE A 184 8.86 -18.94 -12.76
CA PHE A 184 7.54 -18.37 -12.99
C PHE A 184 6.49 -18.96 -12.04
N LYS A 185 6.49 -20.28 -11.80
CA LYS A 185 5.54 -20.92 -10.89
C LYS A 185 5.62 -20.31 -9.49
N VAL A 186 6.84 -20.12 -8.98
CA VAL A 186 7.08 -19.52 -7.66
C VAL A 186 6.73 -18.03 -7.65
N ALA A 187 7.18 -17.28 -8.66
CA ALA A 187 6.88 -15.85 -8.78
C ALA A 187 5.37 -15.59 -8.89
N ASN A 188 4.65 -16.40 -9.68
CA ASN A 188 3.20 -16.33 -9.83
C ASN A 188 2.47 -16.71 -8.54
N SER A 189 3.01 -17.63 -7.73
CA SER A 189 2.48 -17.93 -6.40
C SER A 189 2.49 -16.70 -5.49
N TYR A 190 3.61 -15.95 -5.47
CA TYR A 190 3.67 -14.67 -4.77
C TYR A 190 2.80 -13.59 -5.42
N PHE A 191 2.73 -13.59 -6.75
CA PHE A 191 1.99 -12.57 -7.50
C PHE A 191 0.48 -12.57 -7.21
N LYS A 192 -0.11 -13.74 -6.86
CA LYS A 192 -1.51 -13.85 -6.43
C LYS A 192 -1.87 -12.88 -5.31
N TYR A 193 -0.94 -12.58 -4.40
CA TYR A 193 -1.16 -11.63 -3.30
C TYR A 193 -1.27 -10.17 -3.75
N LYS A 194 -0.89 -9.84 -4.99
CA LYS A 194 -1.11 -8.49 -5.56
C LYS A 194 -2.58 -8.19 -5.84
N LYS A 195 -3.46 -9.19 -5.86
CA LYS A 195 -4.91 -8.96 -5.89
C LYS A 195 -5.41 -8.18 -4.67
N LEU A 196 -4.73 -8.32 -3.54
CA LEU A 196 -5.05 -7.63 -2.28
C LEU A 196 -4.27 -6.31 -2.12
N ALA A 197 -3.48 -5.90 -3.13
CA ALA A 197 -2.69 -4.67 -3.05
C ALA A 197 -3.56 -3.42 -2.85
N PHE A 198 -4.80 -3.44 -3.36
CA PHE A 198 -5.80 -2.40 -3.13
C PHE A 198 -6.05 -2.14 -1.64
N LEU A 199 -6.30 -3.21 -0.89
CA LEU A 199 -6.66 -3.16 0.52
C LEU A 199 -5.47 -2.77 1.41
N LYS A 200 -4.24 -2.91 0.91
CA LYS A 200 -3.00 -2.68 1.65
C LYS A 200 -2.96 -1.28 2.30
N LYS A 201 -3.37 -0.22 1.60
CA LYS A 201 -3.30 1.14 2.18
C LYS A 201 -4.26 1.34 3.36
N TYR A 202 -5.40 0.62 3.38
CA TYR A 202 -6.39 0.71 4.46
C TYR A 202 -6.00 -0.12 5.68
N PHE A 203 -5.36 -1.28 5.47
CA PHE A 203 -5.00 -2.18 6.57
C PHE A 203 -3.61 -1.98 7.16
N LEU A 204 -2.74 -1.22 6.50
CA LEU A 204 -1.36 -1.04 7.01
C LEU A 204 -1.12 0.29 7.73
N PHE A 205 -2.12 1.17 7.86
CA PHE A 205 -1.93 2.48 8.46
C PHE A 205 -1.32 2.43 9.87
N TYR A 206 -1.99 1.76 10.81
CA TYR A 206 -1.51 1.67 12.20
C TYR A 206 -0.17 0.93 12.33
N PRO A 207 0.06 -0.20 11.63
CA PRO A 207 1.38 -0.83 11.62
C PRO A 207 2.51 0.12 11.19
N PHE A 208 2.31 0.93 10.14
CA PHE A 208 3.31 1.92 9.70
C PHE A 208 3.46 3.07 10.69
N LEU A 209 2.35 3.53 11.28
CA LEU A 209 2.35 4.56 12.32
C LEU A 209 3.21 4.12 13.52
N LEU A 210 2.96 2.91 14.03
CA LEU A 210 3.72 2.30 15.13
C LEU A 210 5.19 2.12 14.77
N GLN A 211 5.50 1.60 13.58
CA GLN A 211 6.88 1.46 13.11
C GLN A 211 7.61 2.81 13.10
N ASN A 212 6.95 3.88 12.66
CA ASN A 212 7.54 5.22 12.64
C ASN A 212 7.71 5.81 14.04
N PHE A 213 6.75 5.57 14.95
CA PHE A 213 6.87 5.98 16.35
C PHE A 213 8.05 5.30 17.04
N ILE A 214 8.19 3.98 16.90
CA ILE A 214 9.31 3.22 17.47
C ILE A 214 10.65 3.75 16.94
N ASN A 215 10.75 3.98 15.63
CA ASN A 215 11.97 4.52 15.03
C ASN A 215 12.33 5.92 15.56
N LYS A 216 11.34 6.80 15.74
CA LYS A 216 11.56 8.14 16.32
C LYS A 216 11.94 8.07 17.80
N PHE A 217 11.26 7.23 18.58
CA PHE A 217 11.56 7.04 19.98
C PHE A 217 13.00 6.54 20.19
N ASN A 218 13.42 5.54 19.42
CA ASN A 218 14.79 5.04 19.43
C ASN A 218 15.84 6.06 18.97
N ALA A 219 15.45 7.06 18.19
CA ALA A 219 16.34 8.15 17.76
C ALA A 219 16.43 9.27 18.80
N LEU A 220 15.39 9.47 19.62
CA LEU A 220 15.41 10.43 20.73
C LEU A 220 16.17 9.92 21.96
N GLY A 221 16.25 8.59 22.13
CA GLY A 221 17.06 7.96 23.18
C GLY A 221 18.54 7.82 22.82
N LYS A 222 19.00 8.44 21.75
CA LYS A 222 20.41 8.52 21.31
C LYS A 222 20.85 9.97 21.29
#